data_AF-A0A6G3MF67-F1
#
_entry.id   AF-A0A6G3MF67-F1
#
_cell.length_a   1.000
_cell.length_b   1.000
_cell.length_c   1.000
_cell.angle_alpha   90.00
_cell.angle_beta   90.00
_cell.angle_gamma   90.00
#
_symmetry.space_group_name_H-M   'P 1'
#
loop_
_entity.id
_entity.type
_entity.pdbx_description
1 polymer ?
#
loop_
_entity_poly.entity_id
_entity_poly.type
_entity_poly.pdbx_seq_one_letter_code
_entity_poly.pdbx_strand_id
1 'polypeptide(L)'
;MVVELGSEYWLISIKTLDSKKSLEECKSATKGVAEIYAFHVPDLKVGTLDSLMALSDELINHDSYIENVIKRVSRFILETVNNEMDKLAESLRIHDQSLDDYARTFRWDMAKYPIKQSLKNIVEIIIKVLRLCNISWSLKSKMT
;
A
#
# COMPACT_ATOMS: atom_id res chain seq x y z
N MET A 1 9.17 -19.67 10.24
CA MET A 1 9.72 -18.38 10.68
C MET A 1 9.10 -17.32 9.77
N VAL A 2 8.02 -16.70 10.23
CA VAL A 2 7.37 -15.60 9.50
C VAL A 2 8.23 -14.37 9.77
N VAL A 3 8.84 -13.82 8.74
CA VAL A 3 9.62 -12.59 8.88
C VAL A 3 8.62 -11.45 8.92
N GLU A 4 8.31 -10.93 10.11
CA GLU A 4 7.55 -9.69 10.28
C GLU A 4 8.46 -8.53 9.86
N LEU A 5 8.47 -8.25 8.56
CA LEU A 5 9.08 -7.05 7.99
C LEU A 5 8.16 -5.85 8.25
N GLY A 6 8.16 -5.34 9.48
CA GLY A 6 7.62 -4.02 9.78
C GLY A 6 6.55 -3.97 10.86
N SER A 7 6.22 -2.74 11.23
CA SER A 7 5.19 -2.40 12.20
C SER A 7 3.79 -2.71 11.66
N GLU A 8 2.89 -3.14 12.54
CA GLU A 8 1.48 -3.34 12.19
C GLU A 8 0.76 -1.99 12.08
N TYR A 9 0.02 -1.80 11.00
CA TYR A 9 -0.76 -0.58 10.73
C TYR A 9 -2.23 -0.92 10.54
N TRP A 10 -3.09 -0.07 11.09
CA TRP A 10 -4.53 -0.17 10.94
C TRP A 10 -5.03 0.98 10.06
N LEU A 11 -5.67 0.64 8.95
CA LEU A 11 -6.34 1.62 8.09
C LEU A 11 -7.83 1.65 8.43
N ILE A 12 -8.32 2.82 8.83
CA ILE A 12 -9.70 3.02 9.26
C ILE A 12 -10.31 4.16 8.45
N SER A 13 -11.55 3.98 7.97
CA SER A 13 -12.32 5.01 7.31
C SER A 13 -13.54 5.38 8.15
N ILE A 14 -13.76 6.68 8.35
CA ILE A 14 -14.88 7.21 9.13
C ILE A 14 -15.54 8.31 8.29
N LYS A 15 -16.87 8.27 8.21
CA LYS A 15 -17.63 9.34 7.57
C LYS A 15 -17.54 10.61 8.43
N THR A 16 -17.04 11.70 7.86
CA THR A 16 -16.90 12.97 8.56
C THR A 16 -17.35 14.15 7.70
N LEU A 17 -17.83 15.20 8.37
CA LEU A 17 -18.16 16.49 7.78
C LEU A 17 -16.94 17.44 7.79
N ASP A 18 -16.05 17.28 8.78
CA ASP A 18 -14.82 18.04 8.92
C ASP A 18 -13.67 17.09 9.27
N SER A 19 -12.87 16.77 8.25
CA SER A 19 -11.75 15.83 8.35
C SER A 19 -10.73 16.23 9.41
N LYS A 20 -10.46 17.53 9.57
CA LYS A 20 -9.45 17.99 10.55
C LYS A 20 -9.97 17.79 11.97
N LYS A 21 -11.22 18.18 12.22
CA LYS A 21 -11.83 18.04 13.54
C LYS A 21 -11.93 16.58 13.96
N SER A 22 -12.43 15.71 13.07
CA SER A 22 -12.55 14.28 13.39
C SER A 22 -11.20 13.60 13.59
N LEU A 23 -10.17 14.02 12.87
CA LEU A 23 -8.81 13.50 13.09
C LEU A 23 -8.29 13.86 14.49
N GLU A 24 -8.47 15.11 14.92
CA GLU A 24 -8.04 15.56 16.25
C GLU A 24 -8.86 14.90 17.37
N GLU A 25 -10.17 14.70 17.18
CA GLU A 25 -11.01 13.93 18.09
C GLU A 25 -10.53 12.47 18.22
N CYS A 26 -10.24 11.80 17.09
CA CYS A 26 -9.69 10.45 17.09
C CYS A 26 -8.34 10.41 17.83
N LYS A 27 -7.40 11.34 17.52
CA LYS A 27 -6.10 11.42 18.21
C LYS A 27 -6.26 11.62 19.71
N SER A 28 -7.22 12.45 20.12
CA SER A 28 -7.50 12.66 21.54
C SER A 28 -8.07 11.41 22.20
N ALA A 29 -8.95 10.68 21.52
CA ALA A 29 -9.59 9.48 22.05
C ALA A 29 -8.62 8.30 22.16
N THR A 30 -7.64 8.18 21.26
CA THR A 30 -6.64 7.10 21.25
C THR A 30 -5.31 7.50 21.86
N LYS A 31 -5.26 8.64 22.57
CA LYS A 31 -4.02 9.16 23.17
C LYS A 31 -3.43 8.13 24.13
N GLY A 32 -2.19 7.72 23.86
CA GLY A 32 -1.47 6.73 24.66
C GLY A 32 -1.76 5.27 24.28
N VAL A 33 -2.62 5.02 23.30
CA VAL A 33 -2.93 3.68 22.77
C VAL A 33 -2.39 3.50 21.35
N ALA A 34 -2.58 4.50 20.48
CA ALA A 34 -2.12 4.45 19.09
C ALA A 34 -1.75 5.84 18.56
N GLU A 35 -0.79 5.88 17.64
CA GLU A 35 -0.49 7.08 16.85
C GLU A 35 -1.40 7.12 15.62
N ILE A 36 -2.03 8.27 15.38
CA ILE A 36 -2.96 8.45 14.27
C ILE A 36 -2.40 9.45 13.26
N TYR A 37 -2.33 9.02 12.02
CA TYR A 37 -1.89 9.81 10.87
C TYR A 37 -3.02 9.94 9.86
N ALA A 38 -3.05 11.08 9.15
CA ALA A 38 -4.02 11.32 8.10
C ALA A 38 -3.62 10.53 6.83
N PHE A 39 -4.55 9.76 6.27
CA PHE A 39 -4.35 9.06 5.01
C PHE A 39 -5.11 9.78 3.89
N HIS A 40 -4.37 10.52 3.04
CA HIS A 40 -4.99 11.40 2.05
C HIS A 40 -5.32 10.66 0.74
N VAL A 41 -6.59 10.32 0.55
CA VAL A 41 -7.13 9.79 -0.72
C VAL A 41 -7.83 10.93 -1.47
N PRO A 42 -7.47 11.23 -2.72
CA PRO A 42 -8.13 12.27 -3.51
C PRO A 42 -9.51 11.82 -3.99
N ASP A 43 -10.29 12.77 -4.53
CA ASP A 43 -11.56 12.45 -5.17
C ASP A 43 -11.33 11.62 -6.43
N LEU A 44 -11.72 10.35 -6.37
CA LEU A 44 -11.62 9.41 -7.48
C LEU A 44 -12.92 9.41 -8.28
N LYS A 45 -12.81 9.28 -9.60
CA LYS A 45 -13.98 9.18 -10.48
C LYS A 45 -14.67 7.83 -10.31
N VAL A 46 -15.72 7.82 -9.50
CA VAL A 46 -16.59 6.67 -9.29
C VAL A 46 -17.67 6.57 -10.38
N GLY A 47 -18.05 5.34 -10.74
CA GLY A 47 -19.08 5.05 -11.73
C GLY A 47 -20.48 4.95 -11.10
N THR A 48 -21.28 4.00 -11.58
CA THR A 48 -22.56 3.63 -10.96
C THR A 48 -22.34 2.77 -9.71
N LEU A 49 -23.36 2.64 -8.86
CA LEU A 49 -23.32 1.74 -7.71
C LEU A 49 -23.02 0.28 -8.13
N ASP A 50 -23.63 -0.21 -9.21
CA ASP A 50 -23.37 -1.56 -9.72
C ASP A 50 -21.89 -1.76 -10.08
N SER A 51 -21.28 -0.75 -10.72
CA SER A 51 -19.86 -0.79 -11.06
C SER A 51 -18.95 -0.76 -9.84
N LEU A 52 -19.36 -0.09 -8.75
CA LEU A 52 -18.63 -0.07 -7.49
C LEU A 52 -18.74 -1.39 -6.75
N MET A 53 -19.92 -2.01 -6.75
CA MET A 53 -20.12 -3.34 -6.15
C MET A 53 -19.28 -4.39 -6.86
N ALA A 54 -19.36 -4.45 -8.20
CA ALA A 54 -18.56 -5.37 -8.99
C ALA A 54 -17.05 -5.15 -8.76
N LEU A 55 -16.61 -3.88 -8.70
CA LEU A 55 -15.22 -3.57 -8.42
C LEU A 55 -14.81 -3.95 -6.99
N SER A 56 -15.68 -3.80 -6.01
CA SER A 56 -15.42 -4.23 -4.62
C SER A 56 -15.13 -5.73 -4.54
N ASP A 57 -15.89 -6.54 -5.27
CA ASP A 57 -15.68 -7.99 -5.32
C ASP A 57 -14.36 -8.34 -6.05
N GLU A 58 -14.05 -7.64 -7.15
CA GLU A 58 -12.77 -7.78 -7.86
C GLU A 58 -11.58 -7.40 -6.96
N LEU A 59 -11.71 -6.34 -6.15
CA LEU A 59 -10.66 -5.85 -5.26
C LEU A 59 -10.29 -6.87 -4.18
N ILE A 60 -11.24 -7.66 -3.66
CA ILE A 60 -10.95 -8.73 -2.69
C ILE A 60 -10.01 -9.77 -3.32
N ASN A 61 -10.29 -10.19 -4.55
CA ASN A 61 -9.45 -11.14 -5.28
C ASN A 61 -8.08 -10.55 -5.59
N HIS A 62 -8.04 -9.28 -5.96
CA HIS A 62 -6.79 -8.57 -6.19
C HIS A 62 -5.95 -8.46 -4.93
N ASP A 63 -6.53 -8.13 -3.78
CA ASP A 63 -5.80 -7.96 -2.52
C ASP A 63 -5.02 -9.23 -2.13
N SER A 64 -5.66 -10.40 -2.19
CA SER A 64 -5.01 -11.70 -1.96
C SER A 64 -3.84 -11.97 -2.93
N TYR A 65 -3.97 -11.53 -4.19
CA TYR A 65 -2.89 -11.63 -5.16
C TYR A 65 -1.73 -10.68 -4.83
N ILE A 66 -2.04 -9.42 -4.50
CA ILE A 66 -1.05 -8.40 -4.14
C ILE A 66 -0.23 -8.85 -2.94
N GLU A 67 -0.89 -9.34 -1.88
CA GLU A 67 -0.23 -9.82 -0.68
C GLU A 67 0.76 -10.96 -0.99
N ASN A 68 0.35 -11.93 -1.81
CA ASN A 68 1.21 -13.03 -2.22
C ASN A 68 2.43 -12.58 -3.02
N VAL A 69 2.26 -11.62 -3.92
CA VAL A 69 3.38 -11.02 -4.68
C VAL A 69 4.33 -10.31 -3.74
N ILE A 70 3.83 -9.47 -2.82
CA ILE A 70 4.64 -8.72 -1.86
C ILE A 70 5.42 -9.68 -0.96
N LYS A 71 4.77 -10.67 -0.34
CA LYS A 71 5.42 -11.69 0.50
C LYS A 71 6.55 -12.42 -0.24
N ARG A 72 6.36 -12.67 -1.53
CA ARG A 72 7.39 -13.31 -2.36
C ARG A 72 8.56 -12.36 -2.64
N VAL A 73 8.29 -11.12 -3.05
CA VAL A 73 9.32 -10.11 -3.30
C VAL A 73 10.13 -9.83 -2.03
N SER A 74 9.47 -9.68 -0.88
CA SER A 74 10.15 -9.46 0.40
C SER A 74 11.08 -10.61 0.79
N ARG A 75 10.67 -11.87 0.56
CA ARG A 75 11.54 -13.03 0.78
C ARG A 75 12.77 -13.00 -0.14
N PHE A 76 12.60 -12.66 -1.41
CA PHE A 76 13.73 -12.55 -2.33
C PHE A 76 14.70 -11.44 -1.96
N ILE A 77 14.20 -10.28 -1.52
CA ILE A 77 15.06 -9.20 -1.04
C ILE A 77 15.87 -9.69 0.17
N LEU A 78 15.22 -10.36 1.13
CA LEU A 78 15.86 -10.92 2.31
C LEU A 78 16.97 -11.94 1.98
N GLU A 79 16.69 -12.86 1.05
CA GLU A 79 17.67 -13.83 0.55
C GLU A 79 18.84 -13.11 -0.15
N THR A 80 18.56 -12.07 -0.94
CA THR A 80 19.58 -11.30 -1.67
C THR A 80 20.53 -10.55 -0.74
N VAL A 81 20.03 -10.06 0.41
CA VAL A 81 20.86 -9.37 1.41
C VAL A 81 21.48 -10.32 2.44
N ASN A 82 21.50 -11.64 2.18
CA ASN A 82 22.04 -12.67 3.06
C ASN A 82 21.47 -12.63 4.49
N ASN A 83 20.21 -12.23 4.66
CA ASN A 83 19.56 -12.02 5.97
C ASN A 83 20.22 -10.94 6.85
N GLU A 84 21.04 -10.05 6.31
CA GLU A 84 21.56 -8.90 7.05
C GLU A 84 20.50 -7.80 7.14
N MET A 85 19.94 -7.63 8.35
CA MET A 85 18.84 -6.70 8.61
C MET A 85 19.20 -5.23 8.32
N ASP A 86 20.45 -4.82 8.49
CA ASP A 86 20.89 -3.45 8.21
C ASP A 86 20.86 -3.15 6.70
N LYS A 87 21.32 -4.08 5.86
CA LYS A 87 21.27 -3.97 4.40
C LYS A 87 19.85 -4.11 3.86
N LEU A 88 19.00 -4.85 4.56
CA LEU A 88 17.57 -4.96 4.26
C LEU A 88 16.86 -3.61 4.44
N ALA A 89 17.12 -2.92 5.55
CA ALA A 89 16.57 -1.59 5.82
C ALA A 89 17.03 -0.55 4.79
N GLU A 90 18.28 -0.66 4.31
CA GLU A 90 18.79 0.19 3.23
C GLU A 90 18.13 -0.12 1.87
N SER A 91 17.85 -1.40 1.59
CA SER A 91 17.21 -1.84 0.35
C SER A 91 15.71 -1.51 0.29
N LEU A 92 15.04 -1.37 1.44
CA LEU A 92 13.60 -1.12 1.57
C LEU A 92 13.32 0.37 1.84
N ARG A 93 13.73 1.23 0.91
CA ARG A 93 13.45 2.68 0.98
C ARG A 93 12.59 3.11 -0.20
N ILE A 94 11.68 4.05 0.04
CA ILE A 94 10.84 4.67 -0.98
C ILE A 94 11.24 6.15 -1.05
N HIS A 95 11.79 6.58 -2.19
CA HIS A 95 12.27 7.96 -2.36
C HIS A 95 13.18 8.44 -1.22
N ASP A 96 14.11 7.57 -0.79
CA ASP A 96 15.04 7.77 0.34
C ASP A 96 14.41 7.78 1.75
N GLN A 97 13.09 7.63 1.85
CA GLN A 97 12.36 7.50 3.11
C GLN A 97 12.23 6.04 3.54
N SER A 98 12.14 5.82 4.85
CA SER A 98 11.79 4.50 5.40
C SER A 98 10.34 4.14 5.03
N LEU A 99 10.00 2.84 5.05
CA LEU A 99 8.62 2.41 4.82
C LEU A 99 7.64 2.97 5.87
N ASP A 100 8.11 3.13 7.11
CA ASP A 100 7.34 3.69 8.22
C ASP A 100 7.02 5.18 7.98
N ASP A 101 8.03 5.99 7.64
CA ASP A 101 7.84 7.40 7.31
C ASP A 101 6.91 7.58 6.10
N TYR A 102 7.08 6.72 5.09
CA TYR A 102 6.24 6.73 3.90
C TYR A 102 4.77 6.40 4.23
N ALA A 103 4.52 5.42 5.10
CA ALA A 103 3.17 5.07 5.54
C ALA A 103 2.50 6.23 6.30
N ARG A 104 3.23 6.90 7.19
CA ARG A 104 2.74 8.05 7.98
C ARG A 104 2.47 9.30 7.14
N THR A 105 3.20 9.46 6.04
CA THR A 105 3.14 10.66 5.18
C THR A 105 2.61 10.38 3.78
N PHE A 106 1.89 9.26 3.61
CA PHE A 106 1.39 8.79 2.33
C PHE A 106 0.70 9.90 1.53
N ARG A 107 1.07 10.00 0.25
CA ARG A 107 0.43 10.88 -0.72
C ARG A 107 0.11 10.11 -1.98
N TRP A 108 -1.07 10.38 -2.52
CA TRP A 108 -1.47 9.84 -3.80
C TRP A 108 -0.60 10.41 -4.93
N ASP A 109 0.07 9.53 -5.67
CA ASP A 109 0.82 9.90 -6.87
C ASP A 109 -0.13 10.10 -8.05
N MET A 110 -0.53 11.36 -8.28
CA MET A 110 -1.44 11.73 -9.37
C MET A 110 -0.82 11.59 -10.76
N ALA A 111 0.51 11.53 -10.88
CA ALA A 111 1.19 11.33 -12.15
C ALA A 111 1.14 9.85 -12.56
N LYS A 112 1.36 8.95 -11.59
CA LYS A 112 1.31 7.50 -11.80
C LYS A 112 -0.11 6.95 -11.81
N TYR A 113 -1.01 7.52 -11.01
CA TYR A 113 -2.40 7.09 -10.85
C TYR A 113 -3.36 8.28 -11.04
N PRO A 114 -3.65 8.68 -12.29
CA PRO A 114 -4.38 9.91 -12.56
C PRO A 114 -5.85 9.85 -12.13
N ILE A 115 -6.27 10.78 -11.26
CA ILE A 115 -7.63 10.83 -10.67
C ILE A 115 -8.75 11.09 -11.70
N LYS A 116 -8.41 11.57 -12.90
CA LYS A 116 -9.35 11.82 -14.00
C LYS A 116 -9.82 10.52 -14.68
N GLN A 117 -9.07 9.43 -14.51
CA GLN A 117 -9.41 8.13 -15.09
C GLN A 117 -10.46 7.44 -14.23
N SER A 118 -11.18 6.47 -14.81
CA SER A 118 -12.12 5.66 -14.04
C SER A 118 -11.39 4.84 -12.97
N LEU A 119 -12.06 4.60 -11.85
CA LEU A 119 -11.52 3.80 -10.76
C LEU A 119 -11.05 2.41 -11.23
N LYS A 120 -11.82 1.77 -12.12
CA LYS A 120 -11.44 0.49 -12.74
C LYS A 120 -10.09 0.57 -13.46
N ASN A 121 -9.86 1.62 -14.25
CA ASN A 121 -8.60 1.75 -14.99
C ASN A 121 -7.40 1.99 -14.05
N ILE A 122 -7.61 2.74 -12.96
CA ILE A 122 -6.58 2.92 -11.92
C ILE A 122 -6.21 1.57 -11.30
N VAL A 123 -7.20 0.75 -10.95
CA VAL A 123 -6.98 -0.61 -10.42
C VAL A 123 -6.21 -1.46 -11.44
N GLU A 124 -6.61 -1.45 -12.70
CA GLU A 124 -5.90 -2.19 -13.77
C GLU A 124 -4.44 -1.77 -13.91
N ILE A 125 -4.14 -0.46 -13.82
CA ILE A 125 -2.76 0.06 -13.81
C ILE A 125 -1.97 -0.50 -12.64
N ILE A 126 -2.53 -0.46 -11.42
CA ILE A 126 -1.87 -0.98 -10.20
C ILE A 126 -1.56 -2.47 -10.37
N ILE A 127 -2.55 -3.26 -10.79
CA ILE A 127 -2.39 -4.71 -10.97
C ILE A 127 -1.38 -5.04 -12.06
N LYS A 128 -1.38 -4.28 -13.17
CA LYS A 128 -0.39 -4.46 -14.24
C LYS A 128 1.02 -4.20 -13.74
N VAL A 129 1.25 -3.13 -12.98
CA VAL A 129 2.56 -2.83 -12.37
C VAL A 129 3.00 -3.96 -11.45
N LEU A 130 2.10 -4.48 -10.61
CA LEU A 130 2.43 -5.59 -9.70
C LEU A 130 2.73 -6.89 -10.44
N ARG A 131 2.02 -7.20 -11.52
CA ARG A 131 2.34 -8.35 -12.39
C ARG A 131 3.75 -8.22 -12.98
N LEU A 132 4.10 -7.04 -13.50
CA LEU A 132 5.44 -6.80 -14.06
C LEU A 132 6.52 -6.92 -12.98
N CYS A 133 6.30 -6.34 -11.80
CA CYS A 133 7.17 -6.50 -10.65
C CYS A 133 7.37 -7.99 -10.33
N ASN A 134 6.28 -8.75 -10.23
CA ASN A 134 6.29 -10.17 -9.93
C ASN A 134 7.12 -10.99 -10.94
N ILE A 135 6.99 -10.69 -12.23
CA ILE A 135 7.75 -11.32 -13.30
C ILE A 135 9.23 -10.93 -13.21
N SER A 136 9.54 -9.64 -13.05
CA SER A 136 10.92 -9.15 -12.99
C SER A 136 11.72 -9.79 -11.86
N TRP A 137 11.13 -9.91 -10.67
CA TRP A 137 11.75 -10.60 -9.54
C TRP A 137 11.87 -12.11 -9.76
N SER A 138 10.91 -12.74 -10.43
CA SER A 138 11.00 -14.16 -10.80
C SER A 138 12.11 -14.46 -11.81
N LEU A 139 12.40 -13.52 -12.72
CA LEU A 139 13.50 -13.65 -13.67
C LEU A 139 14.83 -13.49 -12.95
N LYS A 140 14.94 -12.49 -12.07
CA LYS A 140 16.14 -12.25 -11.26
C LYS A 140 16.49 -13.47 -10.39
N SER A 141 15.48 -14.14 -9.82
CA SER A 141 15.67 -15.36 -9.02
C SER A 141 16.09 -16.59 -9.83
N LYS A 142 15.87 -16.62 -11.15
CA LYS A 142 16.26 -17.74 -12.04
C LYS A 142 17.65 -17.57 -12.64
N MET A 143 18.21 -16.36 -12.59
CA MET A 143 19.52 -16.03 -13.14
C MET A 143 20.64 -16.11 -12.09
N THR A 144 20.30 -16.29 -10.82
CA THR A 144 21.23 -16.50 -9.70
C THR A 144 21.22 -17.98 -9.35
#